data_AF-A0A848XTN4-F1
#
_entry.id   AF-A0A848XTN4-F1
#
_cell.length_a   1.000
_cell.length_b   1.000
_cell.length_c   1.000
_cell.angle_alpha   90.00
_cell.angle_beta   90.00
_cell.angle_gamma   90.00
#
_symmetry.space_group_name_H-M   'P 1'
#
loop_
_entity.id
_entity.type
_entity.pdbx_description
1 polymer ?
#
loop_
_entity_poly.entity_id
_entity_poly.type
_entity_poly.pdbx_seq_one_letter_code
_entity_poly.pdbx_strand_id
1 'polypeptide(L)'
;MSKHICVTVDGSPLSLHALPVAGAIAEPGDVVELVTAVDPVPPFPVPGYAEAAARWVEKRHEEVKPLLGDVSCEVRSTYLERAARGLRDFLEETCPDVLVLATHG
;
A
#
# COMPACT_ATOMS: atom_id res chain seq x y z
N MET A 1 -9.00 -8.31 -18.83
CA MET A 1 -8.12 -7.11 -18.80
C MET A 1 -7.36 -7.20 -17.50
N SER A 2 -6.06 -6.87 -17.50
CA SER A 2 -5.28 -6.76 -16.26
C SER A 2 -5.81 -5.57 -15.47
N LYS A 3 -6.08 -5.77 -14.18
CA LYS A 3 -6.53 -4.75 -13.24
C LYS A 3 -5.36 -4.25 -12.40
N HIS A 4 -5.38 -2.96 -12.09
CA HIS A 4 -4.54 -2.36 -11.06
C HIS A 4 -5.34 -2.23 -9.76
N ILE A 5 -4.98 -3.04 -8.77
CA ILE A 5 -5.63 -3.09 -7.46
C ILE A 5 -4.72 -2.39 -6.45
N CYS A 6 -5.12 -1.19 -6.01
CA CYS A 6 -4.43 -0.47 -4.94
C CYS A 6 -4.95 -0.92 -3.58
N VAL A 7 -4.04 -1.27 -2.66
CA VAL A 7 -4.37 -1.68 -1.29
C VAL A 7 -3.63 -0.80 -0.30
N THR A 8 -4.37 -0.07 0.51
CA THR A 8 -3.75 0.78 1.54
C THR A 8 -3.35 -0.05 2.77
N VAL A 9 -2.11 0.09 3.19
CA VAL A 9 -1.57 -0.52 4.40
C VAL A 9 -0.90 0.60 5.20
N ASP A 10 -1.46 1.01 6.33
CA ASP A 10 -0.94 2.16 7.10
C ASP A 10 -0.05 1.73 8.28
N GLY A 11 0.26 0.44 8.36
CA GLY A 11 1.00 -0.17 9.46
C GLY A 11 0.13 -0.53 10.67
N SER A 12 -1.13 -0.10 10.72
CA SER A 12 -2.06 -0.51 11.76
C SER A 12 -2.47 -1.99 11.58
N PRO A 13 -2.88 -2.68 12.66
CA PRO A 13 -3.49 -4.00 12.53
C PRO A 13 -4.78 -3.98 11.69
N LEU A 14 -5.51 -2.85 11.67
CA LEU A 14 -6.79 -2.76 10.98
C LEU A 14 -6.60 -2.78 9.45
N SER A 15 -5.58 -2.10 8.93
CA SER A 15 -5.35 -2.07 7.47
C SER A 15 -5.11 -3.46 6.87
N LEU A 16 -4.67 -4.43 7.69
CA LEU A 16 -4.44 -5.80 7.24
C LEU A 16 -5.73 -6.51 6.81
N HIS A 17 -6.90 -6.06 7.26
CA HIS A 17 -8.20 -6.62 6.83
C HIS A 17 -8.50 -6.33 5.35
N ALA A 18 -7.83 -5.37 4.73
CA ALA A 18 -7.94 -5.11 3.29
C ALA A 18 -7.24 -6.21 2.45
N LEU A 19 -6.21 -6.87 2.98
CA LEU A 19 -5.36 -7.80 2.22
C LEU A 19 -6.11 -9.04 1.74
N PRO A 20 -6.89 -9.77 2.57
CA PRO A 20 -7.64 -10.93 2.09
C PRO A 20 -8.67 -10.58 1.02
N VAL A 21 -9.27 -9.38 1.10
CA VAL A 21 -10.22 -8.91 0.09
C VAL A 21 -9.52 -8.68 -1.24
N ALA A 22 -8.37 -7.99 -1.23
CA ALA A 22 -7.57 -7.76 -2.43
C ALA A 22 -7.08 -9.07 -3.05
N GLY A 23 -6.60 -10.01 -2.25
CA GLY A 23 -6.19 -11.34 -2.71
C GLY A 23 -7.32 -12.14 -3.34
N ALA A 24 -8.55 -12.05 -2.79
CA ALA A 24 -9.71 -12.77 -3.30
C ALA A 24 -10.23 -12.23 -4.65
N ILE A 25 -9.97 -10.97 -4.98
CA ILE A 25 -10.43 -10.34 -6.24
C ILE A 25 -9.33 -10.28 -7.31
N ALA A 26 -8.08 -10.55 -6.94
CA ALA A 26 -6.93 -10.55 -7.83
C ALA A 26 -6.94 -11.80 -8.72
N GLU A 27 -6.69 -11.59 -10.01
CA GLU A 27 -6.62 -12.63 -11.03
C GLU A 27 -5.20 -12.74 -11.61
N PRO A 28 -4.85 -13.87 -12.27
CA PRO A 28 -3.60 -13.97 -13.01
C PRO A 28 -3.45 -12.82 -14.03
N GLY A 29 -2.35 -12.09 -13.93
CA GLY A 29 -2.06 -10.94 -14.80
C GLY A 29 -2.46 -9.58 -14.22
N ASP A 30 -3.15 -9.52 -13.07
CA ASP A 30 -3.38 -8.28 -12.34
C ASP A 30 -2.09 -7.76 -11.67
N VAL A 31 -2.13 -6.52 -11.20
CA VAL A 31 -1.13 -5.93 -10.32
C VAL A 31 -1.80 -5.54 -9.01
N VAL A 32 -1.36 -6.12 -7.90
CA VAL A 32 -1.73 -5.69 -6.55
C VAL A 32 -0.63 -4.75 -6.05
N GLU A 33 -0.96 -3.48 -5.84
CA GLU A 33 -0.02 -2.50 -5.31
C GLU A 33 -0.34 -2.19 -3.85
N LEU A 34 0.57 -2.60 -2.97
CA LEU A 34 0.53 -2.24 -1.56
C LEU A 34 1.05 -0.82 -1.41
N VAL A 35 0.24 0.06 -0.84
CA VAL A 35 0.55 1.48 -0.68
C VAL A 35 0.55 1.83 0.79
N THR A 36 1.70 2.26 1.30
CA THR A 36 1.81 2.86 2.64
C THR A 36 2.16 4.33 2.51
N ALA A 37 1.35 5.18 3.11
CA ALA A 37 1.62 6.61 3.19
C ALA A 37 1.95 7.00 4.64
N VAL A 38 3.12 7.59 4.87
CA VAL A 38 3.62 7.86 6.22
C VAL A 38 3.49 9.35 6.58
N ASP A 39 2.83 9.61 7.71
CA ASP A 39 2.79 10.88 8.42
C ASP A 39 3.29 10.70 9.87
N PRO A 40 3.90 11.71 10.49
CA PRO A 40 4.37 12.97 9.93
C PRO A 40 5.83 12.86 9.43
N VAL A 41 6.14 13.51 8.30
CA VAL A 41 7.50 13.96 8.04
C VAL A 41 7.87 14.90 9.21
N PRO A 42 8.99 14.69 9.92
CA PRO A 42 9.33 15.49 11.09
C PRO A 42 9.34 16.99 10.74
N PRO A 43 8.92 17.87 11.67
CA PRO A 43 8.79 19.31 11.40
C PRO A 43 10.13 20.00 11.08
N PHE A 44 11.24 19.30 11.32
CA PHE A 44 12.58 19.68 10.95
C PHE A 44 13.24 18.53 10.15
N PRO A 45 14.15 18.83 9.21
CA PRO A 45 14.84 17.81 8.43
C PRO A 45 15.63 16.89 9.38
N VAL A 46 15.26 15.61 9.42
CA VAL A 46 16.04 14.57 10.07
C VAL A 46 16.81 13.83 8.97
N PRO A 47 18.15 13.92 8.92
CA PRO A 47 18.93 13.22 7.91
C PRO A 47 18.61 11.72 7.89
N GLY A 48 18.31 11.18 6.70
CA GLY A 48 18.01 9.76 6.51
C GLY A 48 16.61 9.32 6.94
N TYR A 49 15.73 10.22 7.39
CA TYR A 49 14.36 9.86 7.80
C TYR A 49 13.56 9.22 6.66
N ALA A 50 13.50 9.86 5.49
CA ALA A 50 12.74 9.36 4.34
C ALA A 50 13.23 7.98 3.89
N GLU A 51 14.55 7.77 3.90
CA GLU A 51 15.17 6.48 3.55
C GLU A 51 14.86 5.40 4.60
N ALA A 52 14.85 5.76 5.88
CA ALA A 52 14.44 4.85 6.95
C ALA A 52 12.95 4.49 6.88
N ALA A 53 12.09 5.47 6.57
CA ALA A 53 10.66 5.26 6.38
C ALA A 53 10.38 4.35 5.18
N ALA A 54 11.04 4.60 4.03
CA ALA A 54 10.93 3.76 2.84
C ALA A 54 11.36 2.32 3.12
N ARG A 55 12.51 2.10 3.79
CA ARG A 55 12.95 0.76 4.21
C ARG A 55 11.99 0.07 5.16
N TRP A 56 11.39 0.82 6.08
CA TRP A 56 10.38 0.28 7.00
C TRP A 56 9.14 -0.17 6.23
N VAL A 57 8.66 0.63 5.27
CA VAL A 57 7.51 0.28 4.41
C VAL A 57 7.81 -0.95 3.57
N GLU A 58 8.96 -1.00 2.91
CA GLU A 58 9.37 -2.17 2.11
C GLU A 58 9.38 -3.44 2.94
N LYS A 59 10.03 -3.40 4.11
CA LYS A 59 10.03 -4.53 5.05
C LYS A 59 8.61 -4.91 5.48
N ARG A 60 7.78 -3.91 5.79
CA ARG A 60 6.40 -4.15 6.24
C ARG A 60 5.57 -4.81 5.14
N HIS A 61 5.73 -4.38 3.88
CA HIS A 61 5.06 -4.99 2.74
C HIS A 61 5.48 -6.45 2.55
N GLU A 62 6.76 -6.77 2.65
CA GLU A 62 7.23 -8.16 2.60
C GLU A 62 6.66 -9.03 3.73
N GLU A 63 6.50 -8.47 4.94
CA GLU A 63 5.89 -9.17 6.07
C GLU A 63 4.38 -9.43 5.88
N VAL A 64 3.66 -8.54 5.19
CA VAL A 64 2.19 -8.66 5.03
C VAL A 64 1.78 -9.29 3.70
N LYS A 65 2.68 -9.37 2.72
CA LYS A 65 2.43 -10.00 1.42
C LYS A 65 1.87 -11.43 1.53
N PRO A 66 2.33 -12.31 2.45
CA PRO A 66 1.72 -13.63 2.65
C PRO A 66 0.24 -13.58 3.07
N LEU A 67 -0.24 -12.47 3.63
CA LEU A 67 -1.65 -12.30 4.03
C LEU A 67 -2.58 -12.04 2.84
N LEU A 68 -2.04 -11.75 1.66
CA LEU A 68 -2.81 -11.75 0.40
C LEU A 68 -3.26 -13.16 0.02
N GLY A 69 -2.65 -14.21 0.58
CA GLY A 69 -2.88 -15.60 0.20
C GLY A 69 -2.13 -16.00 -1.07
N ASP A 70 -2.55 -17.10 -1.69
CA ASP A 70 -1.97 -17.62 -2.93
C ASP A 70 -2.41 -16.77 -4.13
N VAL A 71 -1.81 -15.59 -4.28
CA VAL A 71 -2.02 -14.73 -5.45
C VAL A 71 -1.03 -15.10 -6.56
N SER A 72 -1.54 -15.26 -7.78
CA SER A 72 -0.74 -15.53 -8.99
C SER A 72 -0.40 -14.25 -9.78
N CYS A 73 -0.59 -13.08 -9.17
CA CYS A 73 -0.46 -11.78 -9.79
C CYS A 73 0.85 -11.09 -9.38
N GLU A 74 1.20 -10.00 -10.06
CA GLU A 74 2.33 -9.17 -9.64
C GLU A 74 1.95 -8.44 -8.35
N VAL A 75 2.87 -8.36 -7.39
CA VAL A 75 2.69 -7.56 -6.16
C VAL A 75 3.77 -6.48 -6.12
N ARG A 76 3.33 -5.22 -6.08
CA ARG A 76 4.18 -4.03 -5.99
C ARG A 76 4.06 -3.37 -4.63
N SER A 77 5.09 -2.60 -4.29
CA SER A 77 5.21 -1.89 -3.03
C SER A 77 5.51 -0.42 -3.29
N THR A 78 4.66 0.46 -2.78
CA THR A 78 4.80 1.91 -2.94
C THR A 78 4.75 2.62 -1.59
N TYR A 79 5.75 3.47 -1.39
CA TYR A 79 5.88 4.37 -0.26
C TYR A 79 5.49 5.78 -0.68
N LEU A 80 4.62 6.41 0.10
CA LEU A 80 4.20 7.79 -0.10
C LEU A 80 4.51 8.63 1.13
N GLU A 81 4.91 9.88 0.89
CA GLU A 81 4.99 10.91 1.93
C GLU A 81 3.67 11.66 2.03
N ARG A 82 3.37 12.23 3.21
CA ARG A 82 2.20 13.10 3.46
C ARG A 82 0.88 12.37 3.27
N ALA A 83 0.50 11.52 4.22
CA ALA A 83 -0.47 10.44 4.03
C ALA A 83 -1.69 10.78 3.16
N ALA A 84 -2.53 11.72 3.59
CA ALA A 84 -3.76 12.05 2.86
C ALA A 84 -3.52 12.68 1.49
N ARG A 85 -2.51 13.54 1.36
CA ARG A 85 -2.19 14.23 0.09
C ARG A 85 -1.48 13.27 -0.87
N GLY A 86 -0.46 12.57 -0.39
CA GLY A 86 0.31 11.60 -1.17
C GLY A 86 -0.60 10.49 -1.72
N LEU A 87 -1.49 9.94 -0.90
CA LEU A 87 -2.44 8.94 -1.37
C LEU A 87 -3.37 9.49 -2.46
N ARG A 88 -3.92 10.69 -2.29
CA ARG A 88 -4.76 11.31 -3.31
C ARG A 88 -3.99 11.53 -4.62
N ASP A 89 -2.80 12.14 -4.53
CA ASP A 89 -1.98 12.44 -5.71
C ASP A 89 -1.60 11.13 -6.43
N PHE A 90 -1.26 10.07 -5.69
CA PHE A 90 -1.01 8.73 -6.23
C PHE A 90 -2.24 8.14 -6.94
N LEU A 91 -3.44 8.23 -6.35
CA LEU A 91 -4.66 7.69 -6.94
C LEU A 91 -5.06 8.46 -8.21
N GLU A 92 -4.82 9.77 -8.26
CA GLU A 92 -5.03 10.61 -9.45
C GLU A 92 -4.03 10.28 -10.57
N GLU A 93 -2.76 10.02 -10.23
CA GLU A 93 -1.71 9.72 -11.22
C GLU A 93 -1.81 8.30 -11.77
N THR A 94 -2.10 7.32 -10.91
CA THR A 94 -2.09 5.89 -11.29
C THR A 94 -3.46 5.38 -11.73
N CYS A 95 -4.54 6.03 -11.30
CA CYS A 95 -5.91 5.67 -11.64
C CYS A 95 -6.21 4.15 -11.49
N PRO A 96 -6.01 3.56 -10.29
CA PRO A 96 -6.24 2.15 -10.09
C PRO A 96 -7.71 1.79 -10.35
N ASP A 97 -7.95 0.61 -10.92
CA ASP A 97 -9.30 0.12 -11.20
C ASP A 97 -10.09 -0.17 -9.91
N VAL A 98 -9.37 -0.55 -8.85
CA VAL A 98 -9.93 -0.87 -7.54
C VAL A 98 -9.05 -0.30 -6.44
N LEU A 99 -9.67 0.38 -5.48
CA LEU A 99 -9.06 0.76 -4.20
C LEU A 99 -9.65 -0.09 -3.09
N VAL A 100 -8.79 -0.79 -2.35
CA VAL A 100 -9.14 -1.56 -1.16
C VAL A 100 -8.54 -0.88 0.07
N LEU A 101 -9.38 -0.51 1.01
CA LEU A 101 -8.97 0.16 2.26
C LEU A 101 -9.83 -0.35 3.42
N ALA A 102 -9.24 -0.41 4.61
CA ALA A 102 -9.97 -0.68 5.83
C ALA A 102 -10.38 0.63 6.50
N THR A 103 -11.60 0.69 7.03
CA THR A 103 -12.10 1.86 7.78
C THR A 103 -12.38 1.48 9.22
N HIS A 104 -12.15 2.42 10.14
CA HIS A 104 -12.75 2.35 11.47
C HIS A 104 -14.25 2.68 11.31
N GLY A 105 -15.11 1.68 11.55
CA GLY A 105 -16.57 1.83 11.44
C GLY A 105 -17.16 2.85 12.41
#